data_AF-A0A2A8W5C4-F1
#
_entry.id   AF-A0A2A8W5C4-F1
#
_cell.length_a   1.000
_cell.length_b   1.000
_cell.length_c   1.000
_cell.angle_alpha   90.00
_cell.angle_beta   90.00
_cell.angle_gamma   90.00
#
_symmetry.space_group_name_H-M   'P 1'
#
loop_
_entity.id
_entity.type
_entity.pdbx_description
1 polymer ?
#
loop_
_entity_poly.entity_id
_entity_poly.type
_entity_poly.pdbx_seq_one_letter_code
_entity_poly.pdbx_strand_id
1 'polypeptide(L)'
;MKVVRIIKKILAIWATGAVAVPVSYFGFSTTMIQSLGISIGVMVVMSLFFIMSSARRHYQNPYREEIAYVRHQVKEAKKQLRTIGSYRFKIRSVHMWTELSKLYKVGKSIIEMVEKEPARYKDVQPFFTNYLQSTVTVIERYMFLLSKPTKSIEVKESLHEAEDMLRGLSGKYEHLLTNALSQDKLTLDVELKVLKQAFEEEQPYIPTATNRTK
;
A
#
# COMPACT_ATOMS: atom_id res chain seq x y z
N MET A 1 12.32 -3.64 20.57
CA MET A 1 12.79 -4.88 19.87
C MET A 1 14.11 -4.75 19.09
N LYS A 2 14.57 -3.56 18.66
CA LYS A 2 15.88 -3.40 17.98
C LYS A 2 17.06 -3.54 18.94
N VAL A 3 16.98 -2.93 20.13
CA VAL A 3 18.03 -2.94 21.16
C VAL A 3 18.36 -4.35 21.68
N VAL A 4 17.35 -5.16 22.00
CA VAL A 4 17.53 -6.56 22.44
C VAL A 4 18.25 -7.41 21.40
N ARG A 5 18.01 -7.16 20.10
CA ARG A 5 18.71 -7.85 19.00
C ARG A 5 20.17 -7.41 18.88
N ILE A 6 20.48 -6.15 19.23
CA ILE A 6 21.86 -5.64 19.23
C ILE A 6 22.63 -6.22 20.42
N ILE A 7 22.03 -6.26 21.60
CA ILE A 7 22.65 -6.83 22.82
C ILE A 7 22.98 -8.32 22.64
N LYS A 8 22.04 -9.12 22.12
CA LYS A 8 22.30 -10.55 21.84
C LYS A 8 23.43 -10.79 20.84
N LYS A 9 23.61 -9.87 19.89
CA LYS A 9 24.69 -9.94 18.88
C LYS A 9 26.06 -9.61 19.47
N ILE A 10 26.12 -8.58 20.32
CA ILE A 10 27.35 -8.25 21.06
C ILE A 10 27.73 -9.44 21.93
N LEU A 11 26.78 -10.01 22.69
CA LEU A 11 27.02 -11.16 23.56
C LEU A 11 27.60 -12.38 22.80
N ALA A 12 27.11 -12.65 21.58
CA ALA A 12 27.61 -13.75 20.76
C ALA A 12 29.06 -13.54 20.27
N ILE A 13 29.46 -12.29 19.98
CA ILE A 13 30.84 -11.96 19.57
C ILE A 13 31.81 -12.18 20.74
N TRP A 14 31.44 -11.75 21.95
CA TRP A 14 32.24 -11.97 23.16
C TRP A 14 32.37 -13.46 23.52
N ALA A 15 31.29 -14.24 23.38
CA ALA A 15 31.32 -15.69 23.61
C ALA A 15 32.26 -16.41 22.63
N THR A 16 32.27 -15.99 21.36
CA THR A 16 33.14 -16.61 20.33
C THR A 16 34.62 -16.32 20.59
N GLY A 17 34.95 -15.09 21.01
CA GLY A 17 36.33 -14.73 21.40
C GLY A 17 36.81 -15.47 22.66
N ALA A 18 35.92 -15.65 23.65
CA ALA A 18 36.24 -16.37 24.88
C ALA A 18 36.53 -17.87 24.64
N VAL A 19 35.83 -18.49 23.68
CA VAL A 19 36.04 -19.91 23.33
C VAL A 19 37.29 -20.12 22.46
N ALA A 20 37.70 -19.12 21.67
CA ALA A 20 38.89 -19.22 20.82
C ALA A 20 40.21 -19.32 21.62
N VAL A 21 40.27 -18.71 22.80
CA VAL A 21 41.47 -18.70 23.66
C VAL A 21 41.87 -20.10 24.15
N PRO A 22 41.00 -20.89 24.83
CA PRO A 22 41.36 -22.23 25.27
C PRO A 22 41.59 -23.20 24.10
N VAL A 23 40.84 -23.08 22.99
CA VAL A 23 41.01 -23.93 21.81
C VAL A 23 42.38 -23.72 21.15
N SER A 24 42.84 -22.47 21.05
CA SER A 24 44.16 -22.15 20.53
C SER A 24 45.29 -22.57 21.48
N TYR A 25 45.08 -22.41 22.80
CA TYR A 25 46.08 -22.73 23.82
C TYR A 25 46.33 -24.24 23.93
N PHE A 26 45.25 -25.05 24.00
CA PHE A 26 45.38 -26.51 24.11
C PHE A 26 45.61 -27.22 22.77
N GLY A 27 45.18 -26.62 21.65
CA GLY A 27 45.28 -27.26 20.33
C GLY A 27 46.61 -27.05 19.59
N PHE A 28 47.35 -25.97 19.88
CA PHE A 28 48.52 -25.58 19.06
C PHE A 28 49.81 -25.26 19.84
N SER A 29 49.87 -25.49 21.15
CA SER A 29 51.07 -25.23 21.98
C SER A 29 51.69 -23.83 21.82
N THR A 30 50.86 -22.83 21.52
CA THR A 30 51.29 -21.44 21.29
C THR A 30 51.48 -20.70 22.61
N THR A 31 52.44 -19.77 22.65
CA THR A 31 52.65 -18.93 23.85
C THR A 31 51.45 -18.01 24.09
N MET A 32 51.20 -17.63 25.36
CA MET A 32 50.00 -16.89 25.76
C MET A 32 49.82 -15.58 24.97
N ILE A 33 50.92 -14.90 24.62
CA ILE A 33 50.91 -13.65 23.84
C ILE A 33 50.43 -13.87 22.39
N GLN A 34 50.80 -14.99 21.77
CA GLN A 34 50.37 -15.32 20.40
C GLN A 34 48.87 -15.63 20.35
N SER A 35 48.33 -16.30 21.38
CA SER A 35 46.90 -16.60 21.48
C SER A 35 46.03 -15.33 21.62
N LEU A 36 46.53 -14.30 22.32
CA LEU A 36 45.88 -12.99 22.41
C LEU A 36 45.83 -12.29 21.05
N GLY A 37 46.93 -12.38 20.28
CA GLY A 37 46.99 -11.84 18.91
C GLY A 37 45.98 -12.51 17.97
N ILE A 38 45.86 -13.84 18.02
CA ILE A 38 44.88 -14.61 17.22
C ILE A 38 43.44 -14.22 17.60
N SER A 39 43.14 -14.07 18.89
CA SER A 39 41.81 -13.68 19.38
C SER A 39 41.39 -12.29 18.87
N ILE A 40 42.31 -11.31 18.92
CA ILE A 40 42.07 -9.98 18.37
C ILE A 40 41.84 -10.06 16.84
N GLY A 41 42.64 -10.87 16.13
CA GLY A 41 42.47 -11.12 14.70
C GLY A 41 41.10 -11.70 14.36
N VAL A 42 40.64 -12.72 15.09
CA VAL A 42 39.32 -13.33 14.91
C VAL A 42 38.20 -12.33 15.21
N MET A 43 38.33 -11.52 16.26
CA MET A 43 37.36 -10.46 16.58
C MET A 43 37.25 -9.43 15.45
N VAL A 44 38.37 -8.98 14.89
CA VAL A 44 38.38 -7.99 13.79
C VAL A 44 37.74 -8.58 12.54
N VAL A 45 38.12 -9.81 12.15
CA VAL A 45 37.55 -10.49 10.97
C VAL A 45 36.05 -10.72 11.13
N MET A 46 35.60 -11.19 12.30
CA MET A 46 34.17 -11.37 12.56
C MET A 46 33.41 -10.04 12.58
N SER A 47 33.99 -8.98 13.15
CA SER A 47 33.40 -7.64 13.14
C SER A 47 33.21 -7.11 11.71
N LEU A 48 34.25 -7.23 10.87
CA LEU A 48 34.19 -6.83 9.47
C LEU A 48 33.19 -7.66 8.65
N PHE A 49 33.16 -8.98 8.83
CA PHE A 49 32.17 -9.86 8.20
C PHE A 49 30.73 -9.48 8.60
N PHE A 50 30.52 -9.09 9.85
CA PHE A 50 29.21 -8.68 10.36
C PHE A 50 28.77 -7.32 9.81
N ILE A 51 29.68 -6.33 9.73
CA ILE A 51 29.41 -5.03 9.10
C ILE A 51 29.08 -5.22 7.63
N MET A 52 29.89 -6.01 6.91
CA MET A 52 29.71 -6.26 5.47
C MET A 52 28.43 -7.07 5.18
N SER A 53 28.11 -8.08 5.99
CA SER A 53 26.86 -8.84 5.84
C SER A 53 25.63 -8.02 6.23
N SER A 54 25.71 -7.11 7.20
CA SER A 54 24.63 -6.20 7.56
C SER A 54 24.40 -5.13 6.50
N ALA A 55 25.46 -4.55 5.93
CA ALA A 55 25.38 -3.62 4.81
C ALA A 55 24.74 -4.28 3.57
N ARG A 56 25.14 -5.51 3.26
CA ARG A 56 24.55 -6.30 2.16
C ARG A 56 23.06 -6.60 2.40
N ARG A 57 22.64 -6.80 3.66
CA ARG A 57 21.23 -7.02 4.03
C ARG A 57 20.35 -5.78 3.86
N HIS A 58 20.91 -4.59 4.07
CA HIS A 58 20.21 -3.32 3.90
C HIS A 58 20.07 -2.93 2.42
N TYR A 59 21.09 -3.20 1.61
CA TYR A 59 21.04 -3.00 0.15
C TYR A 59 20.16 -4.01 -0.59
N GLN A 60 19.93 -5.21 -0.03
CA GLN A 60 19.25 -6.29 -0.74
C GLN A 60 17.72 -6.18 -0.82
N ASN A 61 17.04 -5.18 -0.25
CA ASN A 61 15.58 -5.11 -0.49
C ASN A 61 14.83 -3.78 -0.30
N PRO A 62 15.21 -2.70 -0.99
CA PRO A 62 14.38 -1.49 -1.10
C PRO A 62 12.92 -1.81 -1.49
N TYR A 63 12.73 -2.81 -2.35
CA TYR A 63 11.42 -3.28 -2.80
C TYR A 63 10.57 -3.87 -1.67
N ARG A 64 11.15 -4.64 -0.73
CA ARG A 64 10.41 -5.13 0.44
C ARG A 64 9.99 -4.01 1.38
N GLU A 65 10.81 -2.98 1.54
CA GLU A 65 10.48 -1.82 2.37
C GLU A 65 9.34 -1.01 1.72
N GLU A 66 9.38 -0.80 0.40
CA GLU A 66 8.29 -0.18 -0.37
C GLU A 66 6.98 -0.96 -0.22
N ILE A 67 7.00 -2.29 -0.43
CA ILE A 67 5.80 -3.12 -0.24
C ILE A 67 5.32 -3.10 1.21
N ALA A 68 6.23 -3.10 2.19
CA ALA A 68 5.85 -3.00 3.60
C ALA A 68 5.15 -1.67 3.91
N TYR A 69 5.64 -0.57 3.32
CA TYR A 69 5.01 0.74 3.41
C TYR A 69 3.62 0.74 2.76
N VAL A 70 3.49 0.22 1.52
CA VAL A 70 2.19 0.12 0.84
C VAL A 70 1.19 -0.69 1.66
N ARG A 71 1.60 -1.86 2.18
CA ARG A 71 0.73 -2.68 3.05
C ARG A 71 0.31 -1.96 4.33
N HIS A 72 1.21 -1.15 4.91
CA HIS A 72 0.86 -0.30 6.04
C HIS A 72 -0.20 0.74 5.65
N GLN A 73 -0.02 1.43 4.51
CA GLN A 73 -0.99 2.41 4.01
C GLN A 73 -2.35 1.78 3.73
N VAL A 74 -2.40 0.60 3.10
CA VAL A 74 -3.63 -0.18 2.90
C VAL A 74 -4.32 -0.51 4.23
N LYS A 75 -3.56 -0.91 5.24
CA LYS A 75 -4.11 -1.21 6.57
C LYS A 75 -4.73 0.01 7.24
N GLU A 76 -4.06 1.16 7.21
CA GLU A 76 -4.60 2.40 7.78
C GLU A 76 -5.81 2.90 6.98
N ALA A 77 -5.75 2.84 5.66
CA ALA A 77 -6.87 3.18 4.78
C ALA A 77 -8.11 2.34 5.05
N LYS A 78 -7.96 1.03 5.32
CA LYS A 78 -9.08 0.17 5.73
C LYS A 78 -9.74 0.63 7.03
N LYS A 79 -8.99 1.16 7.99
CA LYS A 79 -9.56 1.71 9.23
C LYS A 79 -10.36 2.97 8.95
N GLN A 80 -9.79 3.91 8.20
CA GLN A 80 -10.47 5.14 7.77
C GLN A 80 -11.76 4.83 6.98
N LEU A 81 -11.69 3.87 6.06
CA LEU A 81 -12.85 3.43 5.28
C LEU A 81 -13.95 2.82 6.15
N ARG A 82 -13.60 2.06 7.19
CA ARG A 82 -14.58 1.56 8.18
C ARG A 82 -15.26 2.72 8.92
N THR A 83 -14.52 3.78 9.25
CA THR A 83 -15.08 4.98 9.87
C THR A 83 -16.12 5.63 8.95
N ILE A 84 -15.80 5.85 7.67
CA ILE A 84 -16.77 6.34 6.65
C ILE A 84 -18.00 5.42 6.60
N GLY A 85 -17.76 4.11 6.54
CA GLY A 85 -18.80 3.09 6.52
C GLY A 85 -19.69 3.10 7.77
N SER A 86 -19.19 3.52 8.93
CA SER A 86 -19.99 3.66 10.14
C SER A 86 -20.88 4.90 10.11
N TYR A 87 -20.39 6.01 9.56
CA TYR A 87 -21.14 7.26 9.45
C TYR A 87 -22.29 7.18 8.45
N ARG A 88 -22.14 6.39 7.38
CA ARG A 88 -23.23 6.14 6.42
C ARG A 88 -24.48 5.54 7.09
N PHE A 89 -24.34 4.80 8.19
CA PHE A 89 -25.49 4.22 8.90
C PHE A 89 -26.08 5.16 9.96
N LYS A 90 -25.37 6.23 10.31
CA LYS A 90 -25.80 7.24 11.29
C LYS A 90 -26.51 8.42 10.62
N ILE A 91 -26.22 8.69 9.35
CA ILE A 91 -26.82 9.79 8.61
C ILE A 91 -28.28 9.48 8.24
N ARG A 92 -29.17 10.46 8.44
CA ARG A 92 -30.60 10.34 8.09
C ARG A 92 -30.95 10.95 6.72
N SER A 93 -30.10 11.83 6.20
CA SER A 93 -30.28 12.44 4.87
C SER A 93 -29.98 11.41 3.78
N VAL A 94 -30.94 11.17 2.89
CA VAL A 94 -30.80 10.24 1.75
C VAL A 94 -29.74 10.71 0.77
N HIS A 95 -29.66 12.02 0.53
CA HIS A 95 -28.66 12.61 -0.34
C HIS A 95 -27.26 12.33 0.20
N MET A 96 -27.00 12.67 1.47
CA MET A 96 -25.70 12.42 2.09
C MET A 96 -25.40 10.94 2.29
N TRP A 97 -26.40 10.11 2.54
CA TRP A 97 -26.24 8.67 2.53
C TRP A 97 -25.71 8.15 1.18
N THR A 98 -26.21 8.72 0.08
CA THR A 98 -25.79 8.37 -1.28
C THR A 98 -24.33 8.78 -1.52
N GLU A 99 -23.96 10.01 -1.15
CA GLU A 99 -22.58 10.49 -1.27
C GLU A 99 -21.58 9.66 -0.42
N LEU A 100 -21.90 9.41 0.86
CA LEU A 100 -21.06 8.57 1.72
C LEU A 100 -20.96 7.13 1.21
N SER A 101 -22.05 6.59 0.65
CA SER A 101 -22.06 5.27 0.04
C SER A 101 -21.17 5.21 -1.20
N LYS A 102 -21.15 6.28 -2.00
CA LYS A 102 -20.28 6.42 -3.16
C LYS A 102 -18.81 6.50 -2.74
N LEU A 103 -18.44 7.38 -1.80
CA LEU A 103 -17.11 7.45 -1.19
C LEU A 103 -16.65 6.08 -0.69
N TYR A 104 -17.53 5.38 0.04
CA TYR A 104 -17.22 4.07 0.58
C TYR A 104 -16.97 3.02 -0.51
N LYS A 105 -17.85 2.95 -1.52
CA LYS A 105 -17.73 1.97 -2.62
C LYS A 105 -16.45 2.21 -3.43
N VAL A 106 -16.21 3.44 -3.88
CA VAL A 106 -15.05 3.77 -4.71
C VAL A 106 -13.75 3.65 -3.89
N GLY A 107 -13.73 4.15 -2.66
CA GLY A 107 -12.60 4.00 -1.75
C GLY A 107 -12.26 2.54 -1.45
N LYS A 108 -13.27 1.68 -1.30
CA LYS A 108 -13.08 0.22 -1.17
C LYS A 108 -12.40 -0.37 -2.40
N SER A 109 -12.86 -0.03 -3.60
CA SER A 109 -12.27 -0.50 -4.85
C SER A 109 -10.80 -0.08 -5.00
N ILE A 110 -10.45 1.17 -4.67
CA ILE A 110 -9.06 1.65 -4.69
C ILE A 110 -8.18 0.84 -3.74
N ILE A 111 -8.66 0.63 -2.50
CA ILE A 111 -7.94 -0.14 -1.48
C ILE A 111 -7.73 -1.58 -1.92
N GLU A 112 -8.77 -2.24 -2.45
CA GLU A 112 -8.69 -3.63 -2.91
C GLU A 112 -7.79 -3.79 -4.13
N MET A 113 -7.78 -2.82 -5.05
CA MET A 113 -6.87 -2.80 -6.20
C MET A 113 -5.40 -2.76 -5.74
N VAL A 114 -5.04 -1.85 -4.84
CA VAL A 114 -3.67 -1.74 -4.32
C VAL A 114 -3.29 -2.92 -3.42
N GLU A 115 -4.24 -3.50 -2.69
CA GLU A 115 -4.00 -4.69 -1.89
C GLU A 115 -3.64 -5.90 -2.76
N LYS A 116 -4.31 -6.06 -3.91
CA LYS A 116 -4.02 -7.11 -4.89
C LYS A 116 -2.72 -6.83 -5.65
N GLU A 117 -2.53 -5.59 -6.08
CA GLU A 117 -1.41 -5.16 -6.91
C GLU A 117 -0.71 -3.93 -6.29
N PRO A 118 0.25 -4.14 -5.37
CA PRO A 118 0.94 -3.05 -4.67
C PRO A 118 1.62 -2.03 -5.57
N ALA A 119 1.99 -2.42 -6.80
CA ALA A 119 2.59 -1.51 -7.79
C ALA A 119 1.66 -0.35 -8.17
N ARG A 120 0.34 -0.56 -8.17
CA ARG A 120 -0.67 0.46 -8.48
C ARG A 120 -0.80 1.54 -7.40
N TYR A 121 -0.15 1.37 -6.24
CA TYR A 121 -0.14 2.38 -5.19
C TYR A 121 0.29 3.75 -5.72
N LYS A 122 1.24 3.81 -6.65
CA LYS A 122 1.76 5.08 -7.20
C LYS A 122 0.68 5.88 -7.92
N ASP A 123 -0.20 5.22 -8.65
CA ASP A 123 -1.26 5.86 -9.43
C ASP A 123 -2.35 6.49 -8.55
N VAL A 124 -2.54 5.93 -7.35
CA VAL A 124 -3.55 6.37 -6.38
C VAL A 124 -2.94 6.86 -5.07
N GLN A 125 -1.64 7.16 -5.03
CA GLN A 125 -0.95 7.60 -3.81
C GLN A 125 -1.65 8.78 -3.11
N PRO A 126 -2.13 9.82 -3.83
CA PRO A 126 -2.84 10.94 -3.20
C PRO A 126 -4.10 10.54 -2.42
N PHE A 127 -4.76 9.45 -2.81
CA PHE A 127 -5.91 8.91 -2.07
C PHE A 127 -5.48 8.46 -0.67
N PHE A 128 -4.40 7.68 -0.58
CA PHE A 128 -3.90 7.13 0.69
C PHE A 128 -3.30 8.19 1.60
N THR A 129 -2.53 9.13 1.04
CA THR A 129 -1.77 10.09 1.86
C THR A 129 -2.59 11.31 2.27
N ASN A 130 -3.54 11.74 1.44
CA ASN A 130 -4.21 13.04 1.61
C ASN A 130 -5.73 12.86 1.68
N TYR A 131 -6.35 12.41 0.59
CA TYR A 131 -7.79 12.58 0.42
C TYR A 131 -8.62 11.71 1.37
N LEU A 132 -8.19 10.49 1.69
CA LEU A 132 -8.95 9.59 2.56
C LEU A 132 -9.07 10.12 3.99
N GLN A 133 -7.96 10.57 4.57
CA GLN A 133 -7.99 11.17 5.92
C GLN A 133 -8.81 12.47 5.93
N SER A 134 -8.63 13.36 4.94
CA SER A 134 -9.41 14.59 4.84
C SER A 134 -10.91 14.30 4.74
N THR A 135 -11.30 13.26 4.00
CA THR A 135 -12.69 12.84 3.86
C THR A 135 -13.28 12.42 5.21
N VAL A 136 -12.55 11.60 5.98
CA VAL A 136 -12.97 11.23 7.34
C VAL A 136 -13.15 12.47 8.21
N THR A 137 -12.19 13.39 8.20
CA THR A 137 -12.26 14.64 8.98
C THR A 137 -13.49 15.47 8.61
N VAL A 138 -13.78 15.66 7.32
CA VAL A 138 -14.95 16.44 6.87
C VAL A 138 -16.25 15.77 7.32
N ILE A 139 -16.36 14.45 7.19
CA ILE A 139 -17.54 13.70 7.67
C ILE A 139 -17.71 13.85 9.18
N GLU A 140 -16.64 13.73 9.95
CA GLU A 140 -16.69 13.88 11.42
C GLU A 140 -17.18 15.27 11.83
N ARG A 141 -16.67 16.32 11.19
CA ARG A 141 -17.08 17.71 11.46
C ARG A 141 -18.52 17.97 11.02
N TYR A 142 -18.90 17.49 9.84
CA TYR A 142 -20.27 17.55 9.36
C TYR A 142 -21.24 16.89 10.36
N MET A 143 -20.94 15.66 10.80
CA MET A 143 -21.79 14.93 11.75
C MET A 143 -21.87 15.63 13.11
N PHE A 144 -20.77 16.23 13.58
CA PHE A 144 -20.75 17.00 14.82
C PHE A 144 -21.64 18.25 14.76
N LEU A 145 -21.60 18.99 13.66
CA LEU A 145 -22.46 20.17 13.46
C LEU A 145 -23.92 19.76 13.26
N LEU A 146 -24.17 18.67 12.54
CA LEU A 146 -25.51 18.16 12.30
C LEU A 146 -26.22 17.75 13.59
N SER A 147 -25.47 17.23 14.58
CA SER A 147 -26.02 16.79 15.87
C SER A 147 -26.42 17.94 16.80
N LYS A 148 -26.13 19.20 16.47
CA LYS A 148 -26.48 20.35 17.32
C LYS A 148 -27.96 20.71 17.19
N PRO A 149 -28.66 21.00 18.32
CA PRO A 149 -30.10 21.24 18.34
C PRO A 149 -30.48 22.57 17.67
N THR A 150 -29.70 23.63 17.88
CA THR A 150 -29.86 24.92 17.21
C THR A 150 -28.74 25.10 16.19
N LYS A 151 -29.09 25.48 14.96
CA LYS A 151 -28.14 25.74 13.87
C LYS A 151 -28.33 27.17 13.42
N SER A 152 -27.30 28.00 13.59
CA SER A 152 -27.26 29.34 12.99
C SER A 152 -27.25 29.25 11.47
N ILE A 153 -27.47 30.38 10.78
CA ILE A 153 -27.37 30.45 9.31
C ILE A 153 -25.97 30.02 8.83
N GLU A 154 -24.92 30.52 9.49
CA GLU A 154 -23.51 30.19 9.22
C GLU A 154 -23.22 28.69 9.36
N VAL A 155 -23.82 28.02 10.35
CA VAL A 155 -23.68 26.56 10.51
C VAL A 155 -24.36 25.81 9.37
N LYS A 156 -25.51 26.31 8.87
CA LYS A 156 -26.18 25.68 7.71
C LYS A 156 -25.35 25.86 6.43
N GLU A 157 -24.75 27.02 6.23
CA GLU A 157 -23.84 27.28 5.10
C GLU A 157 -22.62 26.36 5.17
N SER A 158 -21.96 26.27 6.33
CA SER A 158 -20.84 25.34 6.55
C SER A 158 -21.22 23.87 6.30
N LEU A 159 -22.45 23.48 6.66
CA LEU A 159 -22.96 22.14 6.36
C LEU A 159 -23.07 21.94 4.85
N HIS A 160 -23.66 22.88 4.11
CA HIS A 160 -23.76 22.81 2.65
C HIS A 160 -22.39 22.75 1.96
N GLU A 161 -21.44 23.59 2.37
CA GLU A 161 -20.07 23.55 1.85
C GLU A 161 -19.40 22.19 2.08
N ALA A 162 -19.63 21.58 3.25
CA ALA A 162 -19.14 20.24 3.53
C ALA A 162 -19.79 19.16 2.65
N GLU A 163 -21.08 19.27 2.35
CA GLU A 163 -21.76 18.36 1.41
C GLU A 163 -21.17 18.45 0.01
N ASP A 164 -20.95 19.68 -0.50
CA ASP A 164 -20.33 19.91 -1.81
C ASP A 164 -18.88 19.42 -1.85
N MET A 165 -18.12 19.63 -0.78
CA MET A 165 -16.75 19.10 -0.65
C MET A 165 -16.72 17.57 -0.69
N LEU A 166 -17.64 16.90 0.01
CA LEU A 166 -17.75 15.44 0.01
C LEU A 166 -18.16 14.89 -1.36
N ARG A 167 -19.03 15.60 -2.09
CA ARG A 167 -19.35 15.28 -3.48
C ARG A 167 -18.12 15.45 -4.38
N GLY A 168 -17.36 16.53 -4.22
CA GLY A 168 -16.10 16.76 -4.93
C GLY A 168 -15.06 15.67 -4.67
N LEU A 169 -14.92 15.22 -3.42
CA LEU A 169 -14.06 14.12 -3.03
C LEU A 169 -14.49 12.79 -3.66
N SER A 170 -15.80 12.53 -3.77
CA SER A 170 -16.32 11.36 -4.50
C SER A 170 -15.86 11.36 -5.95
N GLY A 171 -16.01 12.50 -6.64
CA GLY A 171 -15.53 12.64 -8.02
C GLY A 171 -14.01 12.48 -8.13
N LYS A 172 -13.25 12.97 -7.14
CA LYS A 172 -11.79 12.80 -7.11
C LYS A 172 -11.38 11.34 -6.94
N TYR A 173 -12.08 10.57 -6.11
CA TYR A 173 -11.82 9.13 -5.96
C TYR A 173 -12.11 8.39 -7.25
N GLU A 174 -13.22 8.70 -7.91
CA GLU A 174 -13.58 8.07 -9.19
C GLU A 174 -12.54 8.34 -10.27
N HIS A 175 -12.08 9.59 -10.37
CA HIS A 175 -11.05 9.98 -11.31
C HIS A 175 -9.72 9.24 -11.05
N LEU A 176 -9.29 9.14 -9.78
CA LEU A 176 -8.09 8.38 -9.43
C LEU A 176 -8.22 6.90 -9.78
N LEU A 177 -9.35 6.27 -9.44
CA LEU A 177 -9.60 4.87 -9.76
C LEU A 177 -9.66 4.63 -11.28
N THR A 178 -10.38 5.49 -12.01
CA THR A 178 -10.51 5.37 -13.46
C THR A 178 -9.15 5.50 -14.13
N ASN A 179 -8.34 6.48 -13.72
CA ASN A 179 -7.01 6.66 -14.29
C ASN A 179 -6.09 5.47 -14.03
N ALA A 180 -6.16 4.88 -12.84
CA ALA A 180 -5.38 3.70 -12.49
C ALA A 180 -5.82 2.42 -13.25
N LEU A 181 -7.03 2.41 -13.81
CA LEU A 181 -7.59 1.30 -14.60
C LEU A 181 -7.55 1.56 -16.12
N SER A 182 -7.08 2.72 -16.57
CA SER A 182 -7.09 3.12 -17.98
C SER A 182 -6.37 2.12 -18.89
N GLN A 183 -5.24 1.58 -18.43
CA GLN A 183 -4.47 0.59 -19.19
C GLN A 183 -5.24 -0.73 -19.31
N ASP A 184 -5.84 -1.22 -18.23
CA ASP A 184 -6.61 -2.47 -18.25
C ASP A 184 -7.81 -2.36 -19.19
N LYS A 185 -8.47 -1.20 -19.20
CA LYS A 185 -9.58 -0.92 -20.12
C LYS A 185 -9.12 -0.94 -21.58
N LEU A 186 -7.98 -0.32 -21.90
CA LEU A 186 -7.42 -0.35 -23.25
C LEU A 186 -7.14 -1.78 -23.70
N THR A 187 -6.51 -2.58 -22.85
CA THR A 187 -6.21 -3.99 -23.13
C THR A 187 -7.49 -4.77 -23.40
N LEU A 188 -8.51 -4.62 -22.54
CA LEU A 188 -9.82 -5.25 -22.73
C LEU A 188 -10.47 -4.84 -24.06
N ASP A 189 -10.42 -3.56 -24.43
CA ASP A 189 -10.98 -3.07 -25.70
C ASP A 189 -10.28 -3.68 -26.93
N VAL A 190 -8.96 -3.89 -26.85
CA VAL A 190 -8.18 -4.56 -27.91
C VAL A 190 -8.55 -6.04 -28.00
N GLU A 191 -8.57 -6.75 -26.87
CA GLU A 191 -8.94 -8.17 -26.82
C GLU A 191 -10.35 -8.39 -27.37
N LEU A 192 -11.32 -7.55 -27.01
CA LEU A 192 -12.67 -7.60 -27.53
C LEU A 192 -12.73 -7.37 -29.05
N LYS A 193 -11.90 -6.48 -29.61
CA LYS A 193 -11.84 -6.26 -31.07
C LYS A 193 -11.25 -7.47 -31.79
N VAL A 194 -10.17 -8.03 -31.28
CA VAL A 194 -9.53 -9.22 -31.85
C VAL A 194 -10.52 -10.40 -31.86
N LEU A 195 -11.23 -10.62 -30.75
CA LEU A 195 -12.23 -11.67 -30.66
C LEU A 195 -13.40 -11.45 -31.64
N LYS A 196 -13.92 -10.22 -31.75
CA LYS A 196 -14.98 -9.90 -32.72
C LYS A 196 -14.55 -10.18 -34.16
N GLN A 197 -13.32 -9.79 -34.52
CA GLN A 197 -12.80 -10.05 -35.86
C GLN A 197 -12.68 -11.55 -36.13
N ALA A 198 -12.15 -12.33 -35.17
CA ALA A 198 -12.07 -13.79 -35.31
C ALA A 198 -13.46 -14.43 -35.52
N PHE A 199 -14.49 -13.99 -34.78
CA PHE A 199 -15.85 -14.46 -34.96
C PHE A 199 -16.47 -14.07 -36.32
N GLU A 200 -16.14 -12.88 -36.84
CA GLU A 200 -16.58 -12.43 -38.17
C GLU A 200 -15.90 -13.22 -39.30
N GLU A 201 -14.62 -13.59 -39.14
CA GLU A 201 -13.88 -14.42 -40.10
C GLU A 201 -14.33 -15.89 -40.09
N GLU A 202 -14.84 -16.40 -38.97
CA GLU A 202 -15.42 -17.74 -38.86
C GLU A 202 -16.87 -17.86 -39.37
N GLN A 203 -17.56 -16.76 -39.68
CA GLN A 203 -18.87 -16.83 -40.35
C GLN A 203 -18.67 -17.31 -41.81
N PRO A 204 -19.32 -18.40 -42.25
CA PRO A 204 -19.15 -18.90 -43.61
C PRO A 204 -19.58 -17.81 -44.60
N TYR A 205 -18.71 -17.51 -45.57
CA TYR A 205 -19.05 -16.67 -46.72
C TYR A 205 -20.30 -17.25 -47.40
N ILE A 206 -21.45 -16.60 -47.22
CA ILE A 206 -22.66 -16.85 -48.02
C ILE A 206 -22.54 -15.93 -49.23
N PRO A 207 -22.23 -16.43 -50.45
CA PRO A 207 -22.24 -15.60 -51.63
C PRO A 207 -23.63 -14.99 -51.79
N THR A 208 -23.73 -13.67 -51.67
CA THR A 208 -24.92 -12.96 -52.09
C THR A 208 -25.05 -13.16 -53.59
N ALA A 209 -26.09 -13.87 -54.01
CA ALA A 209 -26.40 -14.09 -55.41
C ALA A 209 -26.41 -12.72 -56.11
N THR A 210 -25.43 -12.49 -56.99
CA THR A 210 -25.40 -11.33 -57.86
C THR A 210 -26.66 -11.41 -58.72
N ASN A 211 -27.65 -10.56 -58.42
CA ASN A 211 -28.84 -10.44 -59.22
C ASN A 211 -28.48 -9.65 -60.50
N ARG A 212 -27.85 -10.34 -61.46
CA ARG A 212 -27.73 -9.85 -62.84
C ARG A 212 -29.06 -10.08 -63.54
N THR A 213 -29.97 -9.14 -63.35
CA THR A 213 -31.07 -8.90 -64.30
C THR A 213 -30.76 -7.65 -65.12
N LYS A 214 -30.00 -7.85 -66.20
CA LYS A 214 -30.29 -7.45 -67.59
C LYS A 214 -29.06 -7.69 -68.45
#